data_AF-A0A7Y0L529-F1
#
_entry.id   AF-A0A7Y0L529-F1
#
_cell.length_a   1.000
_cell.length_b   1.000
_cell.length_c   1.000
_cell.angle_alpha   90.00
_cell.angle_beta   90.00
_cell.angle_gamma   90.00
#
_symmetry.space_group_name_H-M   'P 1'
#
loop_
_entity.id
_entity.type
_entity.pdbx_description
1 polymer ?
#
loop_
_entity_poly.entity_id
_entity_poly.type
_entity_poly.pdbx_seq_one_letter_code
_entity_poly.pdbx_strand_id
1 'polypeptide(L)'
;MSRLPDSLAAIAEAPMVVPLPSDGSEVMRYKPSMSGPSSGGLIARYQVTITSTPGAVSGFAMASYQTTKEAAAAVAADGLGLSFPTSSTSVAIGSDIVAHAGRIGSEDVLAWQEGQWKVVVGEANNLPMTDAEIMAAYLHTHFLPAPQPVGTGRGTIQVMVENHGINADVVWQENRSLYQVRTYPAAQDGVLAALSMAVNMQKY
;
A
#
# COMPACT_ATOMS: atom_id res chain seq x y z
N MET A 1 -5.66 -4.67 28.71
CA MET A 1 -5.54 -5.25 27.35
C MET A 1 -6.91 -5.18 26.70
N SER A 2 -7.15 -4.27 25.75
CA SER A 2 -8.42 -4.25 25.00
C SER A 2 -8.41 -5.42 24.02
N ARG A 3 -9.36 -6.35 24.18
CA ARG A 3 -9.57 -7.43 23.22
C ARG A 3 -10.13 -6.85 21.92
N LEU A 4 -9.65 -7.36 20.78
CA LEU A 4 -10.29 -7.14 19.49
C LEU A 4 -11.74 -7.66 19.56
N PRO A 5 -12.72 -6.97 18.96
CA PRO A 5 -14.06 -7.53 18.78
C PRO A 5 -13.96 -8.90 18.09
N ASP A 6 -14.80 -9.88 18.48
CA ASP A 6 -14.70 -11.27 17.98
C ASP A 6 -14.79 -11.35 16.44
N SER A 7 -15.53 -10.43 15.82
CA SER A 7 -15.63 -10.28 14.36
C SER A 7 -14.33 -9.83 13.68
N LEU A 8 -13.47 -9.08 14.39
CA LEU A 8 -12.15 -8.66 13.95
C LEU A 8 -11.07 -9.68 14.32
N ALA A 9 -11.19 -10.34 15.48
CA ALA A 9 -10.26 -11.40 15.88
C ALA A 9 -10.28 -12.59 14.89
N ALA A 10 -11.47 -12.93 14.36
CA ALA A 10 -11.64 -14.00 13.37
C ALA A 10 -11.10 -13.68 11.96
N ILE A 11 -10.81 -12.40 11.69
CA ILE A 11 -10.25 -11.94 10.40
C ILE A 11 -8.89 -11.27 10.57
N ALA A 12 -8.35 -11.17 11.80
CA ALA A 12 -7.10 -10.48 12.08
C ALA A 12 -5.99 -11.06 11.22
N GLU A 13 -5.52 -10.26 10.27
CA GLU A 13 -4.38 -10.59 9.44
C GLU A 13 -3.25 -9.60 9.71
N ALA A 14 -2.02 -10.11 9.74
CA ALA A 14 -0.83 -9.31 9.95
C ALA A 14 0.28 -9.76 8.98
N PRO A 15 1.15 -8.83 8.55
CA PRO A 15 2.29 -9.19 7.74
C PRO A 15 3.29 -9.95 8.61
N MET A 16 3.73 -11.12 8.14
CA MET A 16 4.75 -11.95 8.83
C MET A 16 6.16 -11.36 8.76
N VAL A 17 6.34 -10.32 7.96
CA VAL A 17 7.58 -9.59 7.77
C VAL A 17 7.32 -8.13 8.11
N VAL A 18 8.22 -7.53 8.90
CA VAL A 18 8.20 -6.10 9.21
C VAL A 18 9.56 -5.53 8.83
N PRO A 19 9.64 -4.40 8.10
CA PRO A 19 10.91 -3.80 7.75
C PRO A 19 11.69 -3.31 8.95
N LEU A 20 13.00 -3.38 8.86
CA LEU A 20 13.89 -2.79 9.84
C LEU A 20 13.88 -1.26 9.72
N PRO A 21 14.08 -0.55 10.83
CA PRO A 21 14.35 0.89 10.81
C PRO A 21 15.63 1.20 10.00
N SER A 22 15.62 2.30 9.25
CA SER A 22 16.77 2.74 8.45
C SER A 22 17.99 3.14 9.28
N ASP A 23 17.81 3.40 10.58
CA ASP A 23 18.89 3.68 11.53
C ASP A 23 19.49 2.41 12.17
N GLY A 24 18.99 1.23 11.81
CA GLY A 24 19.44 -0.06 12.36
C GLY A 24 18.96 -0.34 13.78
N SER A 25 18.02 0.45 14.32
CA SER A 25 17.43 0.21 15.64
C SER A 25 16.70 -1.13 15.70
N GLU A 26 16.97 -1.90 16.75
CA GLU A 26 16.25 -3.16 17.03
C GLU A 26 14.97 -2.91 17.86
N VAL A 27 14.77 -1.68 18.37
CA VAL A 27 13.67 -1.35 19.26
C VAL A 27 12.47 -0.85 18.46
N MET A 28 11.49 -1.74 18.27
CA MET A 28 10.22 -1.43 17.63
C MET A 28 9.08 -1.30 18.64
N ARG A 29 8.21 -0.32 18.43
CA ARG A 29 7.00 -0.11 19.23
C ARG A 29 5.77 -0.23 18.35
N TYR A 30 4.73 -0.88 18.89
CA TYR A 30 3.47 -1.13 18.20
C TYR A 30 2.38 -0.25 18.79
N LYS A 31 1.66 0.46 17.93
CA LYS A 31 0.51 1.30 18.30
C LYS A 31 -0.73 0.79 17.58
N PRO A 32 -1.47 -0.17 18.17
CA PRO A 32 -2.74 -0.60 17.61
C PRO A 32 -3.80 0.48 17.83
N SER A 33 -4.69 0.64 16.87
CA SER A 33 -5.91 1.42 17.03
C SER A 33 -7.05 0.80 16.24
N MET A 34 -8.27 1.12 16.67
CA MET A 34 -9.50 0.65 16.03
C MET A 34 -10.40 1.83 15.75
N SER A 35 -11.04 1.82 14.60
CA SER A 35 -12.16 2.68 14.29
C SER A 35 -13.41 1.84 13.99
N GLY A 36 -14.55 2.36 14.45
CA GLY A 36 -15.85 1.70 14.34
C GLY A 36 -16.67 2.25 13.16
N PRO A 37 -17.96 1.89 13.10
CA PRO A 37 -18.75 2.12 11.92
C PRO A 37 -18.75 3.58 11.47
N SER A 38 -18.57 3.81 10.18
CA SER A 38 -18.59 5.14 9.58
C SER A 38 -19.50 5.17 8.36
N SER A 39 -19.70 6.36 7.79
CA SER A 39 -20.28 6.49 6.46
C SER A 39 -19.48 5.65 5.44
N GLY A 40 -20.16 5.14 4.42
CA GLY A 40 -19.55 4.28 3.39
C GLY A 40 -19.51 2.78 3.71
N GLY A 41 -20.31 2.32 4.70
CA GLY A 41 -20.49 0.89 4.96
C GLY A 41 -19.35 0.23 5.75
N LEU A 42 -18.42 1.02 6.30
CA LEU A 42 -17.39 0.52 7.21
C LEU A 42 -18.07 -0.07 8.45
N ILE A 43 -17.73 -1.31 8.79
CA ILE A 43 -18.15 -1.97 10.03
C ILE A 43 -17.10 -1.70 11.11
N ALA A 44 -15.84 -1.97 10.79
CA ALA A 44 -14.71 -1.70 11.67
C ALA A 44 -13.40 -1.69 10.88
N ARG A 45 -12.41 -0.95 11.38
CA ARG A 45 -11.02 -0.97 10.90
C ARG A 45 -10.08 -1.18 12.07
N TYR A 46 -9.17 -2.12 11.91
CA TYR A 46 -8.03 -2.32 12.78
C TYR A 46 -6.79 -1.80 12.07
N GLN A 47 -5.93 -1.06 12.76
CA GLN A 47 -4.67 -0.60 12.22
C GLN A 47 -3.58 -0.67 13.27
N VAL A 48 -2.37 -1.01 12.83
CA VAL A 48 -1.17 -1.04 13.66
C VAL A 48 -0.13 -0.16 12.99
N THR A 49 0.37 0.83 13.73
CA THR A 49 1.56 1.58 13.33
C THR A 49 2.76 1.07 14.10
N ILE A 50 3.82 0.77 13.37
CA ILE A 50 5.10 0.32 13.87
C ILE A 50 6.06 1.51 13.82
N THR A 51 6.61 1.87 14.97
CA THR A 51 7.47 3.03 15.15
C THR A 51 8.80 2.61 15.75
N SER A 52 9.89 3.21 15.27
CA SER A 52 11.20 3.23 15.92
C SER A 52 11.55 4.68 16.24
N THR A 53 12.61 4.93 17.00
CA THR A 53 13.27 6.24 16.87
C THR A 53 13.92 6.24 15.48
N PRO A 54 13.82 7.31 14.65
CA PRO A 54 13.18 8.60 14.91
C PRO A 54 11.68 8.71 14.55
N GLY A 55 11.06 7.72 13.92
CA GLY A 55 9.68 7.87 13.44
C GLY A 55 8.90 6.58 13.14
N ALA A 56 7.78 6.75 12.42
CA ALA A 56 7.04 5.61 11.89
C ALA A 56 7.89 4.88 10.85
N VAL A 57 7.90 3.55 10.92
CA VAL A 57 8.66 2.65 10.05
C VAL A 57 7.68 2.01 9.07
N SER A 58 6.65 1.38 9.60
CA SER A 58 5.61 0.75 8.79
C SER A 58 4.27 0.73 9.51
N GLY A 59 3.25 0.26 8.81
CA GLY A 59 1.96 -0.03 9.39
C GLY A 59 1.18 -0.99 8.51
N PHE A 60 0.17 -1.60 9.11
CA PHE A 60 -0.80 -2.39 8.38
C PHE A 60 -2.18 -2.10 8.94
N ALA A 61 -3.18 -2.18 8.07
CA ALA A 61 -4.56 -2.01 8.45
C ALA A 61 -5.43 -3.02 7.72
N MET A 62 -6.53 -3.35 8.36
CA MET A 62 -7.58 -4.12 7.77
C MET A 62 -8.93 -3.53 8.16
N ALA A 63 -9.81 -3.37 7.19
CA ALA A 63 -11.16 -2.88 7.38
C ALA A 63 -12.19 -3.88 6.86
N SER A 64 -13.31 -4.02 7.55
CA SER A 64 -14.44 -4.84 7.12
C SER A 64 -15.62 -3.94 6.75
N TYR A 65 -16.27 -4.25 5.62
CA TYR A 65 -17.39 -3.49 5.07
C TYR A 65 -18.67 -4.32 5.04
N GLN A 66 -19.82 -3.65 4.93
CA GLN A 66 -21.11 -4.33 4.78
C GLN A 66 -21.17 -5.13 3.48
N THR A 67 -20.61 -4.59 2.39
CA THR A 67 -20.61 -5.21 1.07
C THR A 67 -19.23 -5.19 0.39
N THR A 68 -19.00 -6.13 -0.53
CA THR A 68 -17.78 -6.17 -1.36
C THR A 68 -17.63 -4.93 -2.23
N LYS A 69 -18.74 -4.32 -2.67
CA LYS A 69 -18.74 -3.09 -3.47
C LYS A 69 -18.19 -1.90 -2.68
N GLU A 70 -18.55 -1.79 -1.41
CA GLU A 70 -18.04 -0.73 -0.53
C GLU A 70 -16.55 -0.93 -0.21
N ALA A 71 -16.13 -2.17 0.05
CA ALA A 71 -14.70 -2.50 0.21
C ALA A 71 -13.89 -2.14 -1.04
N ALA A 72 -14.38 -2.50 -2.23
CA ALA A 72 -13.74 -2.14 -3.50
C ALA A 72 -13.69 -0.63 -3.77
N ALA A 73 -14.72 0.12 -3.37
CA ALA A 73 -14.73 1.58 -3.49
C ALA A 73 -13.72 2.24 -2.53
N ALA A 74 -13.50 1.65 -1.35
CA ALA A 74 -12.54 2.15 -0.37
C ALA A 74 -11.08 2.05 -0.84
N VAL A 75 -10.74 1.09 -1.71
CA VAL A 75 -9.38 0.95 -2.28
C VAL A 75 -8.90 2.21 -3.01
N ALA A 76 -9.82 2.91 -3.68
CA ALA A 76 -9.47 4.15 -4.39
C ALA A 76 -9.40 5.37 -3.46
N ALA A 77 -10.05 5.30 -2.30
CA ALA A 77 -10.05 6.37 -1.30
C ALA A 77 -8.84 6.28 -0.36
N ASP A 78 -8.35 5.06 -0.12
CA ASP A 78 -7.17 4.80 0.71
C ASP A 78 -5.90 4.81 -0.17
N GLY A 79 -4.91 5.59 0.25
CA GLY A 79 -3.64 5.72 -0.45
C GLY A 79 -2.91 7.02 -0.13
N LEU A 80 -1.92 7.34 -0.96
CA LEU A 80 -1.13 8.57 -0.94
C LEU A 80 -1.73 9.68 -1.83
N GLY A 81 -2.92 9.46 -2.39
CA GLY A 81 -3.57 10.42 -3.30
C GLY A 81 -2.98 10.45 -4.71
N LEU A 82 -2.11 9.49 -5.04
CA LEU A 82 -1.56 9.34 -6.39
C LEU A 82 -2.58 8.62 -7.30
N SER A 83 -2.55 8.94 -8.58
CA SER A 83 -3.46 8.34 -9.56
C SER A 83 -2.83 8.30 -10.96
N PHE A 84 -3.54 7.71 -11.92
CA PHE A 84 -3.09 7.74 -13.31
C PHE A 84 -3.18 9.17 -13.86
N PRO A 85 -2.13 9.67 -14.53
CA PRO A 85 -2.15 10.98 -15.14
C PRO A 85 -3.18 11.06 -16.27
N THR A 86 -3.93 12.17 -16.33
CA THR A 86 -4.97 12.41 -17.35
C THR A 86 -4.40 12.70 -18.73
N SER A 87 -3.23 13.36 -18.77
CA SER A 87 -2.38 13.53 -19.94
C SER A 87 -1.08 12.78 -19.68
N SER A 88 -0.72 11.85 -20.57
CA SER A 88 0.46 11.02 -20.36
C SER A 88 1.24 10.75 -21.64
N THR A 89 2.53 10.50 -21.47
CA THR A 89 3.39 9.94 -22.51
C THR A 89 3.82 8.55 -22.08
N SER A 90 3.89 7.61 -23.02
CA SER A 90 4.37 6.26 -22.75
C SER A 90 5.89 6.24 -22.59
N VAL A 91 6.37 5.61 -21.52
CA VAL A 91 7.79 5.46 -21.19
C VAL A 91 8.04 3.99 -20.84
N ALA A 92 9.04 3.37 -21.44
CA ALA A 92 9.44 2.01 -21.08
C ALA A 92 10.20 2.03 -19.75
N ILE A 93 9.81 1.14 -18.82
CA ILE A 93 10.39 1.04 -17.47
C ILE A 93 11.00 -0.34 -17.20
N GLY A 94 11.41 -1.04 -18.27
CA GLY A 94 11.99 -2.37 -18.20
C GLY A 94 10.96 -3.51 -18.03
N SER A 95 11.44 -4.75 -18.04
CA SER A 95 10.63 -5.98 -17.88
C SER A 95 9.41 -6.07 -18.82
N ASP A 96 9.54 -5.53 -20.04
CA ASP A 96 8.46 -5.38 -21.04
C ASP A 96 7.25 -4.54 -20.58
N ILE A 97 7.43 -3.73 -19.52
CA ILE A 97 6.41 -2.84 -18.98
C ILE A 97 6.57 -1.43 -19.55
N VAL A 98 5.44 -0.87 -19.98
CA VAL A 98 5.33 0.52 -20.45
C VAL A 98 4.45 1.28 -19.45
N ALA A 99 5.01 2.32 -18.86
CA ALA A 99 4.30 3.22 -17.95
C ALA A 99 3.81 4.49 -18.66
N HIS A 100 2.78 5.09 -18.07
CA HIS A 100 2.25 6.39 -18.41
C HIS A 100 2.92 7.44 -17.52
N ALA A 101 3.81 8.24 -18.11
CA ALA A 101 4.45 9.37 -17.47
C ALA A 101 3.57 10.62 -17.56
N GLY A 102 3.38 11.32 -16.45
CA GLY A 102 2.62 12.57 -16.41
C GLY A 102 2.74 13.25 -15.06
N ARG A 103 1.77 14.10 -14.71
CA ARG A 103 1.79 14.85 -13.46
C ARG A 103 0.49 14.73 -12.68
N ILE A 104 0.57 14.54 -11.37
CA ILE A 104 -0.55 14.53 -10.42
C ILE A 104 -0.22 15.48 -9.27
N GLY A 105 -0.94 16.61 -9.20
CA GLY A 105 -0.64 17.64 -8.21
C GLY A 105 0.78 18.20 -8.38
N SER A 106 1.58 18.13 -7.32
CA SER A 106 3.00 18.53 -7.32
C SER A 106 3.94 17.46 -7.86
N GLU A 107 3.48 16.21 -8.01
CA GLU A 107 4.33 15.05 -8.28
C GLU A 107 4.37 14.74 -9.77
N ASP A 108 5.58 14.50 -10.29
CA ASP A 108 5.77 13.84 -11.57
C ASP A 108 5.65 12.33 -11.34
N VAL A 109 4.79 11.66 -12.11
CA VAL A 109 4.38 10.28 -11.84
C VAL A 109 4.62 9.36 -13.03
N LEU A 110 4.95 8.11 -12.71
CA LEU A 110 4.90 6.96 -13.60
C LEU A 110 3.79 6.02 -13.13
N ALA A 111 2.82 5.74 -14.00
CA ALA A 111 1.69 4.88 -13.67
C ALA A 111 1.53 3.75 -14.69
N TRP A 112 1.33 2.52 -14.22
CA TRP A 112 1.04 1.38 -15.09
C TRP A 112 0.11 0.38 -14.42
N GLN A 113 -0.38 -0.56 -15.20
CA GLN A 113 -1.22 -1.63 -14.72
C GLN A 113 -0.45 -2.95 -14.79
N GLU A 114 -0.39 -3.65 -13.67
CA GLU A 114 0.19 -4.99 -13.56
C GLU A 114 -0.92 -5.96 -13.11
N GLY A 115 -1.46 -6.74 -14.05
CA GLY A 115 -2.63 -7.60 -13.77
C GLY A 115 -3.83 -6.82 -13.20
N GLN A 116 -4.20 -7.11 -11.95
CA GLN A 116 -5.28 -6.44 -11.20
C GLN A 116 -4.78 -5.30 -10.31
N TRP A 117 -3.53 -4.90 -10.44
CA TRP A 117 -2.91 -3.82 -9.68
C TRP A 117 -2.76 -2.57 -10.53
N LYS A 118 -3.09 -1.43 -9.93
CA LYS A 118 -2.73 -0.10 -10.42
C LYS A 118 -1.51 0.35 -9.65
N VAL A 119 -0.41 0.57 -10.36
CA VAL A 119 0.85 1.04 -9.77
C VAL A 119 1.05 2.49 -10.15
N VAL A 120 1.35 3.33 -9.17
CA VAL A 120 1.70 4.74 -9.37
C VAL A 120 2.89 5.08 -8.50
N VAL A 121 3.98 5.54 -9.13
CA VAL A 121 5.19 6.01 -8.45
C VAL A 121 5.32 7.50 -8.74
N GLY A 122 5.44 8.32 -7.71
CA GLY A 122 5.55 9.78 -7.80
C GLY A 122 6.79 10.32 -7.10
N GLU A 123 7.37 11.37 -7.66
CA GLU A 123 8.44 12.15 -7.06
C GLU A 123 8.29 13.64 -7.41
N ALA A 124 8.71 14.51 -6.49
CA ALA A 124 8.62 15.93 -6.67
C ALA A 124 9.75 16.42 -7.60
N ASN A 125 9.37 17.03 -8.73
CA ASN A 125 10.26 17.67 -9.70
C ASN A 125 11.18 16.72 -10.50
N ASN A 126 10.93 15.41 -10.44
CA ASN A 126 11.67 14.43 -11.24
C ASN A 126 10.79 13.20 -11.54
N LEU A 127 11.04 12.53 -12.67
CA LEU A 127 10.38 11.25 -12.95
C LEU A 127 11.11 10.14 -12.16
N PRO A 128 10.39 9.35 -11.34
CA PRO A 128 11.00 8.33 -10.47
C PRO A 128 11.32 7.05 -11.24
N MET A 129 12.21 7.13 -12.22
CA MET A 129 12.53 6.03 -13.14
C MET A 129 13.13 4.83 -12.40
N THR A 130 14.12 5.07 -11.53
CA THR A 130 14.82 4.02 -10.78
C THR A 130 13.86 3.20 -9.91
N ASP A 131 13.00 3.87 -9.14
CA ASP A 131 12.04 3.21 -8.26
C ASP A 131 10.98 2.44 -9.06
N ALA A 132 10.52 3.02 -10.19
CA ALA A 132 9.58 2.34 -11.08
C ALA A 132 10.19 1.07 -11.72
N GLU A 133 11.46 1.11 -12.15
CA GLU A 133 12.19 -0.05 -12.68
C GLU A 133 12.37 -1.15 -11.63
N ILE A 134 12.72 -0.79 -10.39
CA ILE A 134 12.84 -1.74 -9.27
C ILE A 134 11.49 -2.42 -9.01
N MET A 135 10.40 -1.65 -8.99
CA MET A 135 9.06 -2.19 -8.80
C MET A 135 8.63 -3.10 -9.95
N ALA A 136 8.87 -2.67 -11.20
CA ALA A 136 8.57 -3.47 -12.39
C ALA A 136 9.30 -4.82 -12.35
N ALA A 137 10.59 -4.83 -12.02
CA ALA A 137 11.38 -6.05 -11.87
C ALA A 137 10.88 -6.96 -10.73
N TYR A 138 10.50 -6.38 -9.60
CA TYR A 138 9.97 -7.14 -8.47
C TYR A 138 8.63 -7.80 -8.83
N LEU A 139 7.69 -7.04 -9.39
CA LEU A 139 6.36 -7.52 -9.76
C LEU A 139 6.40 -8.53 -10.93
N HIS A 140 7.43 -8.47 -11.78
CA HIS A 140 7.64 -9.48 -12.82
C HIS A 140 7.99 -10.87 -12.24
N THR A 141 8.59 -10.92 -11.06
CA THR A 141 9.08 -12.18 -10.45
C THR A 141 8.26 -12.63 -9.23
N HIS A 142 7.44 -11.76 -8.66
CA HIS A 142 6.64 -12.01 -7.46
C HIS A 142 5.16 -11.76 -7.70
N PHE A 143 4.32 -12.67 -7.21
CA PHE A 143 2.87 -12.53 -7.29
C PHE A 143 2.32 -11.90 -6.02
N LEU A 144 1.72 -10.71 -6.16
CA LEU A 144 0.96 -10.08 -5.09
C LEU A 144 -0.39 -10.80 -4.87
N PRO A 145 -0.99 -10.68 -3.68
CA PRO A 145 -2.35 -11.17 -3.43
C PRO A 145 -3.30 -10.63 -4.48
N ALA A 146 -4.05 -11.49 -5.18
CA ALA A 146 -4.90 -11.04 -6.28
C ALA A 146 -6.16 -10.35 -5.72
N PRO A 147 -6.36 -9.05 -5.93
CA PRO A 147 -7.58 -8.36 -5.53
C PRO A 147 -8.78 -8.96 -6.28
N GLN A 148 -9.93 -9.13 -5.60
CA GLN A 148 -11.12 -9.66 -6.28
C GLN A 148 -11.67 -8.65 -7.30
N PRO A 149 -11.88 -9.04 -8.57
CA PRO A 149 -12.34 -8.12 -9.60
C PRO A 149 -13.84 -7.84 -9.43
N VAL A 150 -14.18 -6.89 -8.54
CA VAL A 150 -15.55 -6.41 -8.35
C VAL A 150 -15.66 -4.99 -8.89
N GLY A 151 -16.35 -4.86 -10.02
CA GLY A 151 -16.48 -3.59 -10.74
C GLY A 151 -15.14 -3.10 -11.27
N THR A 152 -14.77 -1.86 -10.95
CA THR A 152 -13.45 -1.26 -11.25
C THR A 152 -12.42 -1.47 -10.12
N GLY A 153 -12.80 -2.19 -9.07
CA GLY A 153 -11.98 -2.46 -7.88
C GLY A 153 -10.73 -3.23 -8.26
N ARG A 154 -9.61 -2.52 -8.29
CA ARG A 154 -8.27 -3.04 -8.48
C ARG A 154 -7.46 -2.64 -7.28
N GLY A 155 -6.54 -3.48 -6.85
CA GLY A 155 -5.58 -3.11 -5.84
C GLY A 155 -4.76 -1.91 -6.32
N THR A 156 -4.36 -1.06 -5.39
CA THR A 156 -3.54 0.12 -5.65
C THR A 156 -2.19 -0.04 -4.95
N ILE A 157 -1.14 0.24 -5.69
CA ILE A 157 0.21 0.41 -5.16
C ILE A 157 0.60 1.84 -5.45
N GLN A 158 0.81 2.62 -4.41
CA GLN A 158 1.21 4.02 -4.52
C GLN A 158 2.53 4.21 -3.80
N VAL A 159 3.51 4.73 -4.51
CA VAL A 159 4.84 5.03 -3.96
C VAL A 159 5.12 6.51 -4.18
N MET A 160 5.49 7.19 -3.11
CA MET A 160 5.87 8.58 -3.13
C MET A 160 7.31 8.69 -2.61
N VAL A 161 8.19 9.08 -3.51
CA VAL A 161 9.60 9.32 -3.24
C VAL A 161 9.74 10.75 -2.73
N GLU A 162 10.25 10.90 -1.51
CA GLU A 162 10.48 12.18 -0.87
C GLU A 162 11.97 12.35 -0.54
N ASN A 163 12.40 13.60 -0.33
CA ASN A 163 13.80 13.92 -0.01
C ASN A 163 14.36 13.19 1.23
N HIS A 164 13.49 12.72 2.13
CA HIS A 164 13.88 12.07 3.39
C HIS A 164 13.58 10.58 3.41
N GLY A 165 13.21 9.98 2.28
CA GLY A 165 12.91 8.55 2.14
C GLY A 165 11.62 8.30 1.37
N ILE A 166 11.15 7.05 1.39
CA ILE A 166 10.04 6.62 0.54
C ILE A 166 8.82 6.27 1.40
N ASN A 167 7.66 6.82 1.03
CA ASN A 167 6.37 6.33 1.48
C ASN A 167 5.83 5.36 0.44
N ALA A 168 5.53 4.13 0.83
CA ALA A 168 4.84 3.18 -0.04
C ALA A 168 3.55 2.72 0.63
N ASP A 169 2.49 2.63 -0.14
CA ASP A 169 1.16 2.23 0.30
C ASP A 169 0.60 1.19 -0.68
N VAL A 170 0.27 0.02 -0.17
CA VAL A 170 -0.29 -1.09 -0.94
C VAL A 170 -1.65 -1.40 -0.34
N VAL A 171 -2.70 -1.16 -1.13
CA VAL A 171 -4.08 -1.33 -0.70
C VAL A 171 -4.79 -2.29 -1.64
N TRP A 172 -5.47 -3.30 -1.09
CA TRP A 172 -6.28 -4.21 -1.88
C TRP A 172 -7.49 -4.69 -1.10
N GLN A 173 -8.43 -5.27 -1.83
CA GLN A 173 -9.66 -5.82 -1.29
C GLN A 173 -9.76 -7.31 -1.58
N GLU A 174 -10.27 -8.04 -0.60
CA GLU A 174 -10.72 -9.41 -0.75
C GLU A 174 -12.08 -9.57 -0.09
N ASN A 175 -13.09 -9.95 -0.87
CA ASN A 175 -14.48 -9.99 -0.42
C ASN A 175 -14.90 -8.65 0.23
N ARG A 176 -15.34 -8.69 1.48
CA ARG A 176 -15.76 -7.51 2.26
C ARG A 176 -14.63 -6.90 3.07
N SER A 177 -13.41 -7.38 2.89
CA SER A 177 -12.22 -6.92 3.61
C SER A 177 -11.38 -6.03 2.72
N LEU A 178 -10.87 -4.95 3.29
CA LEU A 178 -9.84 -4.10 2.73
C LEU A 178 -8.57 -4.32 3.54
N TYR A 179 -7.45 -4.48 2.87
CA TYR A 179 -6.13 -4.63 3.44
C TYR A 179 -5.27 -3.47 2.97
N GLN A 180 -4.43 -2.99 3.87
CA GLN A 180 -3.48 -1.93 3.59
C GLN A 180 -2.17 -2.26 4.30
N VAL A 181 -1.06 -2.13 3.60
CA VAL A 181 0.26 -2.06 4.19
C VAL A 181 0.94 -0.78 3.76
N ARG A 182 1.63 -0.14 4.70
CA ARG A 182 2.31 1.13 4.48
C ARG A 182 3.71 1.08 5.04
N THR A 183 4.65 1.66 4.32
CA THR A 183 5.97 2.02 4.84
C THR A 183 6.13 3.52 4.85
N TYR A 184 7.00 3.97 5.74
CA TYR A 184 7.29 5.37 5.98
C TYR A 184 8.79 5.62 5.78
N PRO A 185 9.26 6.87 5.75
CA PRO A 185 10.65 7.19 5.41
C PRO A 185 11.70 6.60 6.37
N ALA A 186 11.30 6.22 7.59
CA ALA A 186 12.19 5.55 8.53
C ALA A 186 12.35 4.03 8.30
N ALA A 187 11.70 3.45 7.28
CA ALA A 187 11.92 2.06 6.89
C ALA A 187 13.11 1.92 5.96
N GLN A 188 13.87 0.85 6.18
CA GLN A 188 14.84 0.36 5.19
C GLN A 188 14.08 -0.23 3.99
N ASP A 189 14.56 0.08 2.77
CA ASP A 189 14.04 -0.43 1.50
C ASP A 189 12.50 -0.30 1.36
N GLY A 190 11.96 0.89 1.70
CA GLY A 190 10.52 1.12 1.87
C GLY A 190 9.61 0.51 0.80
N VAL A 191 9.97 0.61 -0.48
CA VAL A 191 9.21 0.00 -1.59
C VAL A 191 9.13 -1.52 -1.48
N LEU A 192 10.29 -2.19 -1.42
CA LEU A 192 10.36 -3.65 -1.35
C LEU A 192 9.82 -4.17 -0.03
N ALA A 193 10.01 -3.42 1.06
CA ALA A 193 9.42 -3.69 2.35
C ALA A 193 7.90 -3.71 2.30
N ALA A 194 7.26 -2.70 1.70
CA ALA A 194 5.81 -2.65 1.56
C ALA A 194 5.28 -3.83 0.72
N LEU A 195 5.94 -4.13 -0.40
CA LEU A 195 5.56 -5.27 -1.25
C LEU A 195 5.72 -6.60 -0.50
N SER A 196 6.82 -6.78 0.23
CA SER A 196 7.06 -7.96 1.05
C SER A 196 6.02 -8.11 2.17
N MET A 197 5.65 -7.02 2.84
CA MET A 197 4.56 -7.01 3.81
C MET A 197 3.24 -7.45 3.18
N ALA A 198 2.92 -6.96 1.97
CA ALA A 198 1.69 -7.33 1.27
C ALA A 198 1.66 -8.81 0.89
N VAL A 199 2.76 -9.36 0.36
CA VAL A 199 2.89 -10.78 -0.01
C VAL A 199 2.76 -11.69 1.21
N ASN A 200 3.27 -11.26 2.37
CA ASN A 200 3.32 -12.05 3.59
C ASN A 200 2.17 -11.76 4.55
N MET A 201 1.06 -11.18 4.08
CA MET A 201 -0.15 -11.06 4.90
C MET A 201 -0.75 -12.43 5.18
N GLN A 202 -0.90 -12.75 6.46
CA GLN A 202 -1.45 -14.03 6.91
C GLN A 202 -2.42 -13.83 8.08
N LYS A 203 -3.36 -14.77 8.21
CA LYS A 203 -4.29 -14.85 9.35
C LYS A 203 -3.52 -15.18 10.62
N TYR A 204 -3.87 -14.47 11.67
CA TYR A 204 -3.38 -14.69 13.03
C TYR A 204 -3.97 -15.97 13.65
#